data_AF-A0A6N6MC10-F1
#
_entry.id   AF-A0A6N6MC10-F1
#
_cell.length_a   1.000
_cell.length_b   1.000
_cell.length_c   1.000
_cell.angle_alpha   90.00
_cell.angle_beta   90.00
_cell.angle_gamma   90.00
#
_symmetry.space_group_name_H-M   'P 1'
#
loop_
_entity.id
_entity.type
_entity.pdbx_description
1 polymer ?
#
loop_
_entity_poly.entity_id
_entity_poly.type
_entity_poly.pdbx_seq_one_letter_code
_entity_poly.pdbx_strand_id
1 'polypeptide(L)' 'MPLTVRSMTFPEMVRFRAERGIATAISAAARQTRTSTSEYLRRAMREKLEADGVSLPPLDGPGDRQVA' A
#
# COMPACT_ATOMS: atom_id res chain seq x y z
N MET A 1 -22.31 16.26 -10.79
CA MET A 1 -21.69 15.36 -9.80
C MET A 1 -20.19 15.30 -10.11
N PRO A 2 -19.31 16.09 -9.47
CA PRO A 2 -17.88 15.91 -9.66
C PRO A 2 -17.43 14.63 -8.94
N LEU A 3 -16.85 13.69 -9.68
CA LEU A 3 -16.17 12.53 -9.12
C LEU A 3 -14.87 13.03 -8.49
N THR A 4 -14.80 13.10 -7.17
CA THR A 4 -13.54 13.33 -6.44
C THR A 4 -12.60 12.17 -6.73
N VAL A 5 -11.64 12.39 -7.64
CA VAL A 5 -10.51 11.48 -7.83
C VAL A 5 -9.62 11.64 -6.59
N ARG A 6 -9.78 10.76 -5.61
CA ARG A 6 -8.87 10.65 -4.47
C ARG A 6 -7.48 10.28 -4.99
N SER A 7 -6.63 11.27 -5.20
CA SER A 7 -5.20 11.03 -5.40
C SER A 7 -4.60 10.61 -4.05
N MET A 8 -4.74 9.33 -3.70
CA MET A 8 -3.93 8.69 -2.65
C MET A 8 -2.47 8.76 -3.10
N THR A 9 -1.83 9.88 -2.82
CA THR A 9 -0.46 10.15 -3.23
C THR A 9 0.42 9.45 -2.22
N PHE A 10 1.13 8.40 -2.63
CA PHE A 10 2.12 7.71 -1.81
C PHE A 10 3.48 8.35 -2.10
N PRO A 11 3.97 9.32 -1.29
CA PRO A 11 5.12 10.14 -1.65
C PRO A 11 6.47 9.42 -1.43
N GLU A 12 6.48 8.36 -0.62
CA GLU A 12 7.71 7.66 -0.23
C GLU A 12 7.95 6.40 -1.08
N MET A 13 9.22 6.18 -1.47
CA MET A 13 9.66 4.97 -2.18
C MET A 13 10.41 4.04 -1.23
N VAL A 14 9.92 2.80 -1.11
CA VAL A 14 10.61 1.72 -0.39
C VAL A 14 11.28 0.79 -1.41
N ARG A 15 12.61 0.59 -1.30
CA ARG A 15 13.39 -0.29 -2.18
C ARG A 15 14.30 -1.19 -1.35
N PHE A 16 14.35 -2.47 -1.69
CA PHE A 16 15.26 -3.44 -1.08
C PHE A 16 15.70 -4.48 -2.12
N ARG A 17 16.81 -5.16 -1.84
CA ARG A 17 17.23 -6.34 -2.63
C ARG A 17 16.50 -7.56 -2.11
N ALA A 18 16.03 -8.41 -3.01
CA ALA A 18 15.29 -9.61 -2.69
C ALA A 18 15.94 -10.84 -3.33
N GLU A 19 15.57 -12.02 -2.83
CA GLU A 19 15.98 -13.31 -3.37
C GLU A 19 15.44 -13.51 -4.79
N ARG A 20 16.10 -14.42 -5.53
CA ARG A 20 15.68 -14.79 -6.87
C ARG A 20 14.24 -15.32 -6.84
N GLY A 21 13.37 -14.76 -7.67
CA GLY A 21 11.98 -15.21 -7.84
C GLY A 21 10.94 -14.48 -6.97
N ILE A 22 11.37 -13.68 -5.99
CA ILE A 22 10.45 -12.94 -5.11
C ILE A 22 9.52 -12.01 -5.90
N ALA A 23 10.03 -11.28 -6.89
CA ALA A 23 9.21 -10.40 -7.72
C ALA A 23 8.09 -11.15 -8.47
N THR A 24 8.38 -12.37 -8.95
CA THR A 24 7.40 -13.23 -9.61
C THR A 24 6.36 -13.73 -8.62
N ALA A 25 6.77 -14.15 -7.43
CA ALA A 25 5.87 -14.59 -6.36
C ALA A 25 4.91 -13.48 -5.92
N ILE A 26 5.42 -12.27 -5.70
CA ILE A 26 4.60 -11.09 -5.36
C ILE A 26 3.58 -10.81 -6.48
N SER A 27 4.03 -10.83 -7.74
CA SER A 27 3.14 -10.59 -8.89
C SER A 27 2.05 -11.65 -9.00
N ALA A 28 2.36 -12.92 -8.72
CA ALA A 28 1.40 -14.00 -8.71
C ALA A 28 0.37 -13.84 -7.56
N ALA A 29 0.84 -13.50 -6.36
CA ALA A 29 -0.03 -13.27 -5.20
C ALA A 29 -0.98 -12.08 -5.43
N ALA A 30 -0.47 -10.97 -5.95
CA ALA A 30 -1.29 -9.81 -6.30
C ALA A 30 -2.39 -10.15 -7.32
N ARG A 31 -2.10 -11.01 -8.30
CA ARG A 31 -3.09 -11.50 -9.26
C ARG A 31 -4.16 -12.36 -8.59
N GLN A 32 -3.77 -13.26 -7.67
CA GLN A 32 -4.70 -14.10 -6.93
C GLN A 32 -5.68 -13.26 -6.09
N THR A 33 -5.20 -12.17 -5.50
CA THR A 33 -6.02 -11.24 -4.70
C THR A 33 -6.71 -10.15 -5.53
N ARG A 34 -6.56 -10.16 -6.86
CA ARG A 34 -7.11 -9.14 -7.79
C ARG A 34 -6.71 -7.70 -7.42
N THR A 35 -5.48 -7.50 -6.96
CA THR A 35 -4.91 -6.20 -6.60
C THR A 35 -3.66 -5.90 -7.43
N SER A 36 -3.19 -4.65 -7.44
CA SER A 36 -1.87 -4.33 -7.99
C SER A 36 -0.75 -4.86 -7.09
N THR A 37 0.45 -5.06 -7.64
CA THR A 37 1.65 -5.48 -6.88
C THR A 37 1.94 -4.52 -5.73
N SER A 38 1.85 -3.20 -5.98
CA SER A 38 2.10 -2.18 -4.95
C SER A 38 1.05 -2.19 -3.85
N GLU A 39 -0.23 -2.41 -4.20
CA GLU A 39 -1.31 -2.52 -3.21
C GLU A 39 -1.18 -3.80 -2.37
N TYR A 40 -0.88 -4.92 -3.01
CA TYR A 40 -0.61 -6.18 -2.33
C TYR A 40 0.53 -6.03 -1.31
N LEU A 41 1.67 -5.47 -1.75
CA LEU A 41 2.83 -5.24 -0.88
C LEU A 41 2.50 -4.29 0.27
N ARG A 42 1.76 -3.22 -0.01
CA ARG A 42 1.36 -2.25 1.02
C ARG A 42 0.52 -2.92 2.10
N ARG A 43 -0.48 -3.72 1.73
CA ARG A 43 -1.33 -4.44 2.68
C ARG A 43 -0.52 -5.43 3.50
N ALA A 44 0.23 -6.31 2.84
CA ALA A 44 1.02 -7.33 3.52
C ALA A 44 2.07 -6.73 4.47
N MET A 45 2.75 -5.66 4.04
CA MET A 45 3.72 -4.95 4.87
C MET A 45 3.04 -4.29 6.08
N ARG A 46 1.90 -3.61 5.87
CA ARG A 46 1.18 -2.95 6.96
C ARG A 46 0.66 -3.95 7.98
N GLU A 47 -0.01 -5.01 7.52
CA GLU A 47 -0.53 -6.07 8.37
C GLU A 47 0.58 -6.68 9.23
N LYS A 48 1.75 -6.95 8.63
CA LYS A 48 2.89 -7.50 9.37
C LYS A 48 3.44 -6.52 10.41
N LEU A 49 3.61 -5.25 10.04
CA LEU A 49 4.12 -4.22 10.96
C LEU A 49 3.15 -3.96 12.12
N GLU A 50 1.85 -3.91 11.84
CA GLU A 50 0.81 -3.77 12.87
C GLU A 50 0.80 -4.98 13.81
N ALA A 51 0.92 -6.20 13.27
CA ALA A 51 1.04 -7.42 14.06
C ALA A 51 2.31 -7.44 14.94
N ASP A 52 3.38 -6.79 14.49
CA ASP A 52 4.61 -6.61 15.25
C ASP A 52 4.52 -5.42 16.25
N GLY A 53 3.37 -4.76 16.36
CA GLY A 53 3.12 -3.65 17.29
C GLY A 53 3.64 -2.29 16.82
N VAL A 54 4.00 -2.16 15.54
CA VAL A 54 4.49 -0.91 14.95
C VAL A 54 3.31 -0.02 14.58
N SER A 55 3.25 1.18 15.17
CA SER A 55 2.27 2.21 14.81
C SER A 55 2.56 2.80 13.43
N LEU A 56 1.64 2.62 12.48
CA LEU A 56 1.77 3.13 11.11
C LEU A 56 0.97 4.42 10.92
N PRO A 57 1.45 5.34 10.06
CA PRO A 57 0.67 6.52 9.69
C PRO A 57 -0.66 6.11 9.04
N PRO A 58 -1.71 6.94 9.07
CA PRO A 58 -2.93 6.65 8.32
C PRO A 58 -2.65 6.65 6.80
N LEU A 59 -3.41 5.84 6.05
CA LEU A 59 -3.32 5.82 4.58
C LEU A 59 -3.93 7.07 3.95
N ASP A 60 -4.93 7.63 4.60
CA ASP A 60 -5.50 8.94 4.29
C ASP A 60 -4.81 9.95 5.21
N GLY A 61 -3.91 10.77 4.66
CA GLY A 61 -3.24 11.81 5.45
C GLY A 61 -4.25 12.79 6.06
N PRO A 62 -3.85 13.61 7.06
CA PRO A 62 -4.69 14.66 7.65
C PRO A 62 -5.03 15.84 6.69
N GLY A 63 -5.02 15.62 5.37
CA GLY A 63 -5.45 16.59 4.34
C GLY A 63 -6.85 16.36 3.77
N ASP A 64 -7.52 15.26 4.13
CA ASP A 64 -8.78 14.82 3.49
C ASP A 64 -10.03 14.94 4.39
N ARG A 65 -10.01 15.83 5.40
CA ARG A 65 -11.20 16.10 6.23
C ARG A 65 -11.33 17.57 6.58
N GLN A 66 -12.11 18.31 5.75
CA GLN A 66 -13.25 19.21 6.07
C GLN A 66 -13.35 20.32 5.00
N VAL A 67 -14.28 20.26 4.03
CA VAL A 67 -15.66 20.82 4.03
C VAL A 67 -15.85 22.18 4.74
N ALA A 68 -15.79 23.28 3.97
CA ALA A 68 -16.62 24.49 4.05
C ALA A 68 -16.44 25.29 2.75
#